data_AF-A0A6N7PT48-F1
#
_entry.id   AF-A0A6N7PT48-F1
#
_cell.length_a   1.000
_cell.length_b   1.000
_cell.length_c   1.000
_cell.angle_alpha   90.00
_cell.angle_beta   90.00
_cell.angle_gamma   90.00
#
_symmetry.space_group_name_H-M   'P 1'
#
loop_
_entity.id
_entity.type
_entity.pdbx_description
1 polymer ?
#
loop_
_entity_poly.entity_id
_entity_poly.type
_entity_poly.pdbx_seq_one_letter_code
_entity_poly.pdbx_strand_id
1 'polypeptide(L)'
;MPPLTAFAAPPDIEVKLSAIDAETSALGLQKTSEIHAKLPRAGGPVVVRGYEGTDVVGGKTFAVRVATVHGVVLAVGPRDAGEHATELLPALVPGPSGGYEDGAFRALTDLNGDGTLDVVLRGRGGALEVHRIFPTGSAQYEVEMTLAPTEVADIDEDGHLDLVGRVAVPEDDPIRPAFLEVATFEAGRYRARSEVAIAWHARRADAAPRKEKDEPVEDATRARRALEKAWHALRAGRAREATLEALQKEPIPTSLRAPFDAHVARIRAAFPPKPKR
;
A
#
# COMPACT_ATOMS: atom_id res chain seq x y z
N MET A 1 -42.42 6.54 30.35
CA MET A 1 -41.21 5.77 30.01
C MET A 1 -40.03 6.74 29.98
N PRO A 2 -38.89 6.43 30.60
CA PRO A 2 -37.68 7.23 30.43
C PRO A 2 -37.30 7.23 28.94
N PRO A 3 -36.76 8.32 28.39
CA PRO A 3 -36.22 8.32 27.04
C PRO A 3 -35.06 7.29 26.97
N LEU A 4 -34.89 6.61 25.82
CA LEU A 4 -33.80 5.65 25.60
C LEU A 4 -32.40 6.22 25.89
N THR A 5 -32.25 7.55 25.80
CA THR A 5 -31.03 8.29 26.14
C THR A 5 -30.71 8.28 27.65
N ALA A 6 -31.64 7.87 28.52
CA ALA A 6 -31.44 7.82 29.97
C ALA A 6 -30.75 6.53 30.46
N PHE A 7 -30.53 5.54 29.58
CA PHE A 7 -30.05 4.20 30.00
C PHE A 7 -28.59 3.88 29.67
N ALA A 8 -27.84 4.80 29.04
CA ALA A 8 -26.39 4.73 29.01
C ALA A 8 -25.81 6.11 28.71
N ALA A 9 -25.07 6.69 29.65
CA ALA A 9 -24.14 7.74 29.29
C ALA A 9 -23.18 7.17 28.23
N PRO A 10 -22.87 7.90 27.14
CA PRO A 10 -21.89 7.44 26.18
C PRO A 10 -20.61 7.10 26.95
N PRO A 11 -20.06 5.90 26.76
CA PRO A 11 -18.93 5.44 27.55
C PRO A 11 -17.73 6.37 27.37
N ASP A 12 -17.10 6.70 28.49
CA ASP A 12 -15.93 7.56 28.53
C ASP A 12 -14.79 6.93 27.73
N ILE A 13 -14.35 7.65 26.69
CA ILE A 13 -13.29 7.20 25.80
C ILE A 13 -11.98 7.02 26.57
N GLU A 14 -11.70 7.86 27.58
CA GLU A 14 -10.47 7.78 28.37
C GLU A 14 -10.43 6.53 29.26
N VAL A 15 -11.58 6.12 29.81
CA VAL A 15 -11.70 4.87 30.57
C VAL A 15 -11.42 3.66 29.68
N LYS A 16 -11.98 3.65 28.45
CA LYS A 16 -11.71 2.58 27.48
C LYS A 16 -10.25 2.55 27.08
N LEU A 17 -9.68 3.70 26.76
CA LEU A 17 -8.27 3.85 26.41
C LEU A 17 -7.35 3.35 27.54
N SER A 18 -7.68 3.63 28.80
CA SER A 18 -6.95 3.12 29.96
C SER A 18 -7.05 1.60 30.09
N ALA A 19 -8.23 1.01 29.82
CA ALA A 19 -8.42 -0.43 29.84
C ALA A 19 -7.61 -1.14 28.73
N ILE A 20 -7.54 -0.55 27.54
CA ILE A 20 -6.71 -1.01 26.43
C ILE A 20 -5.22 -0.98 26.81
N ASP A 21 -4.76 0.09 27.45
CA ASP A 21 -3.35 0.21 27.88
C ASP A 21 -3.00 -0.89 28.90
N ALA A 22 -3.90 -1.21 29.83
CA ALA A 22 -3.71 -2.32 30.77
C ALA A 22 -3.67 -3.69 30.05
N GLU A 23 -4.56 -3.94 29.09
CA GLU A 23 -4.58 -5.17 28.28
C GLU A 23 -3.26 -5.35 27.50
N THR A 24 -2.88 -4.34 26.73
CA THR A 24 -1.67 -4.37 25.89
C THR A 24 -0.40 -4.47 26.72
N SER A 25 -0.33 -3.80 27.88
CA SER A 25 0.79 -3.93 28.82
C SER A 25 0.92 -5.35 29.38
N ALA A 26 -0.18 -6.05 29.65
CA ALA A 26 -0.14 -7.45 30.08
C ALA A 26 0.40 -8.39 28.98
N LEU A 27 0.39 -7.94 27.71
CA LEU A 27 0.99 -8.63 26.58
C LEU A 27 2.44 -8.20 26.32
N GLY A 28 3.04 -7.38 27.18
CA GLY A 28 4.41 -6.88 27.01
C GLY A 28 4.56 -5.79 25.94
N LEU A 29 3.46 -5.14 25.55
CA LEU A 29 3.47 -4.04 24.60
C LEU A 29 3.50 -2.69 25.30
N GLN A 30 4.09 -1.70 24.64
CA GLN A 30 4.15 -0.30 25.07
C GLN A 30 3.54 0.59 23.99
N LYS A 31 2.75 1.59 24.42
CA LYS A 31 2.18 2.58 23.49
C LYS A 31 3.28 3.44 22.88
N THR A 32 3.38 3.46 21.57
CA THR A 32 4.40 4.23 20.81
C THR A 32 3.80 5.39 20.04
N SER A 33 2.49 5.35 19.76
CA SER A 33 1.79 6.38 19.01
C SER A 33 0.34 6.54 19.49
N GLU A 34 -0.15 7.77 19.41
CA GLU A 34 -1.53 8.12 19.72
C GLU A 34 -1.95 9.30 18.84
N ILE A 35 -3.05 9.16 18.12
CA ILE A 35 -3.56 10.18 17.20
C ILE A 35 -5.04 10.36 17.48
N HIS A 36 -5.45 11.62 17.61
CA HIS A 36 -6.82 12.04 17.88
C HIS A 36 -7.41 12.71 16.65
N ALA A 37 -8.66 12.38 16.33
CA ALA A 37 -9.42 13.05 15.30
C ALA A 37 -10.91 13.11 15.67
N LYS A 38 -11.71 13.68 14.75
CA LYS A 38 -13.17 13.71 14.86
C LYS A 38 -13.76 13.03 13.64
N LEU A 39 -14.61 12.03 13.87
CA LEU A 39 -15.32 11.34 12.79
C LEU A 39 -16.26 12.31 12.05
N PRO A 40 -16.37 12.19 10.72
CA PRO A 40 -17.34 12.91 9.91
C PRO A 40 -18.78 12.69 10.39
N ARG A 41 -19.70 13.54 9.91
CA ARG A 41 -21.16 13.40 10.10
C ARG A 41 -21.59 13.20 11.57
N ALA A 42 -20.96 13.95 12.48
CA ALA A 42 -21.21 13.89 13.92
C ALA A 42 -20.91 12.54 14.60
N GLY A 43 -19.98 11.74 14.04
CA GLY A 43 -19.55 10.47 14.64
C GLY A 43 -18.77 10.59 15.96
N GLY A 44 -18.44 11.82 16.39
CA GLY A 44 -17.75 12.07 17.66
C GLY A 44 -16.22 11.93 17.58
N PRO A 45 -15.52 12.04 18.72
CA PRO A 45 -14.08 11.83 18.79
C PRO A 45 -13.70 10.38 18.49
N VAL A 46 -12.52 10.22 17.88
CA VAL A 46 -11.87 8.95 17.61
C VAL A 46 -10.40 9.04 17.95
N VAL A 47 -9.85 7.96 18.51
CA VAL A 47 -8.44 7.86 18.88
C VAL A 47 -7.89 6.56 18.30
N VAL A 48 -6.75 6.64 17.61
CA VAL A 48 -5.97 5.47 17.21
C VAL A 48 -4.68 5.43 18.01
N ARG A 49 -4.31 4.23 18.46
CA ARG A 49 -3.06 3.97 19.20
C ARG A 49 -2.31 2.82 18.56
N GLY A 50 -1.01 3.01 18.39
CA GLY A 50 -0.07 1.96 18.02
C GLY A 50 0.77 1.55 19.22
N TYR A 51 1.04 0.25 19.30
CA TYR A 51 1.80 -0.38 20.37
C TYR A 51 2.93 -1.21 19.76
N GLU A 52 4.09 -1.22 20.42
CA GLU A 52 5.26 -2.03 20.06
C GLU A 52 5.74 -2.82 21.28
N GLY A 53 6.28 -4.02 21.04
CA GLY A 53 6.96 -4.80 22.05
C GLY A 53 7.76 -5.93 21.43
N THR A 54 8.06 -6.94 22.23
CA THR A 54 8.83 -8.10 21.80
C THR A 54 8.07 -9.38 22.15
N ASP A 55 8.00 -10.33 21.21
CA ASP A 55 7.41 -11.64 21.43
C ASP A 55 8.32 -12.57 22.25
N VAL A 56 7.85 -13.78 22.52
CA VAL A 56 8.56 -14.78 23.33
C VAL A 56 9.86 -15.29 22.71
N VAL A 57 10.09 -15.07 21.41
CA VAL A 57 11.32 -15.46 20.69
C VAL A 57 12.25 -14.27 20.41
N GLY A 58 11.93 -13.08 20.93
CA GLY A 58 12.75 -11.89 20.74
C GLY A 58 12.41 -11.09 19.47
N GLY A 59 11.37 -11.48 18.73
CA GLY A 59 10.90 -10.78 17.54
C GLY A 59 10.10 -9.52 17.90
N LYS A 60 10.20 -8.47 17.08
CA LYS A 60 9.33 -7.29 17.22
C LYS A 60 7.87 -7.70 17.01
N THR A 61 6.99 -7.18 17.85
CA THR A 61 5.55 -7.35 17.73
C THR A 61 4.83 -6.01 17.87
N PHE A 62 3.68 -5.91 17.23
CA PHE A 62 2.90 -4.68 17.16
C PHE A 62 1.43 -4.96 17.41
N ALA A 63 0.71 -3.93 17.85
CA ALA A 63 -0.74 -3.95 17.90
C ALA A 63 -1.30 -2.56 17.60
N VAL A 64 -2.52 -2.50 17.06
CA VAL A 64 -3.26 -1.26 16.87
C VAL A 64 -4.63 -1.37 17.51
N ARG A 65 -5.06 -0.25 18.09
CA ARG A 65 -6.39 -0.10 18.69
C ARG A 65 -6.99 1.22 18.23
N VAL A 66 -8.21 1.19 17.70
CA VAL A 66 -8.98 2.38 17.37
C VAL A 66 -10.21 2.42 18.25
N ALA A 67 -10.39 3.51 18.99
CA ALA A 67 -11.51 3.71 19.89
C ALA A 67 -12.35 4.93 19.47
N THR A 68 -13.66 4.79 19.59
CA THR A 68 -14.65 5.86 19.43
C THR A 68 -15.47 5.98 20.72
N VAL A 69 -16.37 6.98 20.74
CA VAL A 69 -17.40 7.08 21.80
C VAL A 69 -18.29 5.84 21.91
N HIS A 70 -18.34 4.98 20.89
CA HIS A 70 -19.15 3.76 20.91
C HIS A 70 -18.36 2.53 21.38
N GLY A 71 -17.05 2.43 21.12
CA GLY A 71 -16.29 1.22 21.46
C GLY A 71 -14.89 1.22 20.90
N VAL A 72 -14.18 0.11 21.11
CA VAL A 72 -13.05 -0.24 20.26
C VAL A 72 -13.63 -0.75 18.94
N VAL A 73 -13.29 -0.09 17.84
CA VAL A 73 -13.83 -0.36 16.50
C VAL A 73 -12.83 -1.07 15.59
N LEU A 74 -11.55 -1.08 15.97
CA LEU A 74 -10.50 -1.88 15.36
C LEU A 74 -9.55 -2.36 16.46
N ALA A 75 -9.25 -3.66 16.46
CA ALA A 75 -8.25 -4.25 17.33
C ALA A 75 -7.50 -5.31 16.52
N VAL A 76 -6.21 -5.07 16.25
CA VAL A 76 -5.35 -6.00 15.53
C VAL A 76 -4.06 -6.22 16.31
N GLY A 77 -3.58 -7.45 16.32
CA GLY A 77 -2.35 -7.82 17.01
C GLY A 77 -2.43 -7.81 18.56
N PRO A 78 -1.43 -8.40 19.23
CA PRO A 78 -0.27 -9.08 18.64
C PRO A 78 -0.55 -10.54 18.24
N ARG A 79 -1.70 -11.11 18.62
CA ARG A 79 -2.01 -12.54 18.42
C ARG A 79 -2.30 -12.92 16.98
N ASP A 80 -2.83 -11.99 16.20
CA ASP A 80 -3.21 -12.19 14.80
C ASP A 80 -2.06 -11.82 13.82
N ALA A 81 -0.84 -11.70 14.36
CA ALA A 81 0.34 -11.35 13.59
C ALA A 81 0.63 -12.43 12.53
N GLY A 82 0.54 -12.05 11.25
CA GLY A 82 0.70 -12.95 10.10
C GLY A 82 -0.58 -13.15 9.29
N GLU A 83 -1.75 -12.91 9.89
CA GLU A 83 -3.03 -12.85 9.17
C GLU A 83 -3.37 -11.41 8.74
N HIS A 84 -2.98 -10.44 9.57
CA HIS A 84 -3.23 -9.02 9.36
C HIS A 84 -1.97 -8.16 9.56
N ALA A 85 -2.02 -6.96 9.01
CA ALA A 85 -1.09 -5.90 9.35
C ALA A 85 -1.34 -5.41 10.78
N THR A 86 -0.27 -5.19 11.55
CA THR A 86 -0.38 -4.89 13.00
C THR A 86 0.44 -3.68 13.44
N GLU A 87 1.30 -3.13 12.58
CA GLU A 87 2.05 -1.91 12.84
C GLU A 87 1.25 -0.69 12.36
N LEU A 88 0.95 0.26 13.25
CA LEU A 88 0.33 1.53 12.85
C LEU A 88 1.32 2.38 12.07
N LEU A 89 0.92 2.88 10.90
CA LEU A 89 1.66 3.92 10.20
C LEU A 89 1.04 5.29 10.53
N PRO A 90 1.63 6.07 11.47
CA PRO A 90 1.04 7.34 11.91
C PRO A 90 1.08 8.40 10.80
N ALA A 91 2.04 8.28 9.90
CA ALA A 91 2.11 9.05 8.67
C ALA A 91 2.73 8.21 7.55
N LEU A 92 2.35 8.51 6.32
CA LEU A 92 2.93 7.93 5.11
C LEU A 92 3.38 9.06 4.21
N VAL A 93 4.65 9.02 3.83
CA VAL A 93 5.20 9.90 2.80
C VAL A 93 5.09 9.15 1.47
N PRO A 94 4.64 9.79 0.38
CA PRO A 94 4.63 9.19 -0.94
C PRO A 94 6.00 8.60 -1.28
N GLY A 95 6.02 7.40 -1.85
CA GLY A 95 7.27 6.76 -2.27
C GLY A 95 7.98 7.56 -3.38
N PRO A 96 9.27 7.30 -3.66
CA PRO A 96 10.05 7.99 -4.70
C PRO A 96 9.50 7.79 -6.13
N SER A 97 8.46 6.96 -6.27
CA SER A 97 7.76 6.63 -7.50
C SER A 97 6.82 7.76 -7.98
N GLY A 98 6.43 8.68 -7.09
CA GLY A 98 5.62 9.87 -7.36
C GLY A 98 6.44 11.15 -7.23
N GLY A 99 6.31 12.08 -8.18
CA GLY A 99 7.09 13.33 -8.22
C GLY A 99 6.58 14.41 -7.28
N TYR A 100 6.09 14.05 -6.10
CA TYR A 100 5.38 14.97 -5.22
C TYR A 100 6.26 15.42 -4.04
N GLU A 101 6.57 16.71 -4.01
CA GLU A 101 6.97 17.42 -2.80
C GLU A 101 5.68 18.00 -2.20
N ASP A 102 5.34 17.60 -0.98
CA ASP A 102 4.27 18.16 -0.11
C ASP A 102 2.90 17.46 -0.05
N GLY A 103 2.87 16.23 0.50
CA GLY A 103 1.61 15.56 0.90
C GLY A 103 1.83 14.27 1.66
N ALA A 104 2.13 14.35 2.96
CA ALA A 104 2.18 13.16 3.82
C ALA A 104 0.76 12.81 4.30
N PHE A 105 0.31 11.58 4.05
CA PHE A 105 -0.86 11.04 4.75
C PHE A 105 -0.58 11.00 6.25
N ARG A 106 -1.62 11.22 7.05
CA ARG A 106 -1.60 11.05 8.50
C ARG A 106 -2.73 10.12 8.86
N ALA A 107 -2.51 9.17 9.79
CA ALA A 107 -3.60 8.30 10.21
C ALA A 107 -4.79 9.13 10.72
N LEU A 108 -6.00 8.64 10.46
CA LEU A 108 -7.26 9.34 10.67
C LEU A 108 -7.47 10.56 9.76
N THR A 109 -6.91 10.54 8.55
CA THR A 109 -7.35 11.39 7.42
C THR A 109 -8.02 10.55 6.35
N ASP A 110 -8.79 11.20 5.48
CA ASP A 110 -9.37 10.56 4.29
C ASP A 110 -8.27 10.38 3.23
N LEU A 111 -7.83 9.15 3.02
CA LEU A 111 -6.71 8.83 2.14
C LEU A 111 -7.15 8.81 0.67
N ASN A 112 -8.41 8.42 0.40
CA ASN A 112 -8.91 8.08 -0.93
C ASN A 112 -10.11 8.92 -1.42
N GLY A 113 -10.52 9.92 -0.63
CA GLY A 113 -11.57 10.86 -1.00
C GLY A 113 -12.99 10.34 -0.81
N ASP A 114 -13.19 9.22 -0.11
CA ASP A 114 -14.53 8.64 0.10
C ASP A 114 -15.33 9.29 1.25
N GLY A 115 -14.71 10.23 1.95
CA GLY A 115 -15.28 10.97 3.06
C GLY A 115 -15.28 10.22 4.39
N THR A 116 -14.55 9.11 4.50
CA THR A 116 -14.30 8.39 5.75
C THR A 116 -12.86 8.57 6.23
N LEU A 117 -12.61 8.32 7.51
CA LEU A 117 -11.24 8.42 8.04
C LEU A 117 -10.55 7.07 7.92
N ASP A 118 -9.29 7.12 7.48
CA ASP A 118 -8.52 5.92 7.21
C ASP A 118 -7.39 5.70 8.21
N VAL A 119 -7.09 4.43 8.45
CA VAL A 119 -5.92 3.96 9.17
C VAL A 119 -5.15 3.03 8.24
N VAL A 120 -3.86 3.31 8.08
CA VAL A 120 -2.97 2.41 7.33
C VAL A 120 -2.10 1.63 8.29
N LEU A 121 -2.07 0.33 8.07
CA LEU A 121 -1.32 -0.63 8.84
C LEU A 121 -0.24 -1.27 7.98
N ARG A 122 0.89 -1.63 8.59
CA ARG A 122 1.95 -2.39 7.95
C ARG A 122 2.03 -3.81 8.52
N GLY A 123 2.05 -4.77 7.62
CA GLY A 123 2.25 -6.18 7.92
C GLY A 123 3.70 -6.62 7.80
N ARG A 124 3.94 -7.88 8.18
CA ARG A 124 5.25 -8.52 8.04
C ARG A 124 5.62 -8.58 6.55
N GLY A 125 6.79 -8.04 6.19
CA GLY A 125 7.21 -7.91 4.79
C GLY A 125 6.85 -6.58 4.13
N GLY A 126 6.24 -5.64 4.87
CA GLY A 126 6.00 -4.27 4.41
C GLY A 126 4.68 -4.05 3.68
N ALA A 127 3.85 -5.09 3.54
CA ALA A 127 2.54 -4.98 2.92
C ALA A 127 1.63 -4.04 3.71
N LEU A 128 0.87 -3.19 3.01
CA LEU A 128 -0.03 -2.20 3.57
C LEU A 128 -1.47 -2.72 3.58
N GLU A 129 -2.17 -2.48 4.68
CA GLU A 129 -3.62 -2.65 4.79
C GLU A 129 -4.26 -1.31 5.12
N VAL A 130 -5.33 -0.94 4.41
CA VAL A 130 -6.05 0.31 4.62
C VAL A 130 -7.42 -0.01 5.22
N HIS A 131 -7.73 0.61 6.35
CA HIS A 131 -8.98 0.44 7.07
C HIS A 131 -9.74 1.75 7.16
N ARG A 132 -11.00 1.73 6.74
CA ARG A 132 -11.97 2.80 6.99
C ARG A 132 -12.56 2.67 8.38
N ILE A 133 -12.66 3.79 9.07
CA ILE A 133 -13.14 3.87 10.44
C ILE A 133 -14.53 4.49 10.49
N PHE A 134 -15.47 3.74 11.09
CA PHE A 134 -16.85 4.16 11.34
C PHE A 134 -17.09 4.39 12.84
N PRO A 135 -18.18 5.08 13.21
CA PRO A 135 -18.51 5.28 14.62
C PRO A 135 -18.61 3.97 15.42
N THR A 136 -19.14 2.90 14.82
CA THR A 136 -19.44 1.63 15.49
C THR A 136 -18.66 0.44 14.96
N GLY A 137 -17.65 0.66 14.11
CA GLY A 137 -16.89 -0.43 13.51
C GLY A 137 -15.79 0.06 12.57
N SER A 138 -15.11 -0.89 11.94
CA SER A 138 -14.15 -0.62 10.88
C SER A 138 -14.31 -1.66 9.78
N ALA A 139 -13.79 -1.36 8.60
CA ALA A 139 -13.69 -2.34 7.53
C ALA A 139 -12.38 -2.13 6.77
N GLN A 140 -11.73 -3.22 6.40
CA GLN A 140 -10.61 -3.17 5.46
C GLN A 140 -11.14 -2.83 4.06
N TYR A 141 -10.41 -2.03 3.30
CA TYR A 141 -10.69 -1.87 1.87
C TYR A 141 -10.27 -3.12 1.11
N GLU A 142 -11.10 -3.50 0.13
CA GLU A 142 -10.68 -4.49 -0.85
C GLU A 142 -9.56 -3.89 -1.72
N VAL A 143 -8.49 -4.66 -1.92
CA VAL A 143 -7.36 -4.30 -2.76
C VAL A 143 -7.20 -5.35 -3.84
N GLU A 144 -7.51 -4.99 -5.08
CA GLU A 144 -7.37 -5.84 -6.25
C GLU A 144 -6.00 -5.59 -6.89
N MET A 145 -4.95 -6.16 -6.31
CA MET A 145 -3.57 -6.12 -6.82
C MET A 145 -2.96 -7.51 -6.83
N THR A 146 -2.02 -7.75 -7.76
CA THR A 146 -1.23 -8.99 -7.76
C THR A 146 0.01 -8.86 -6.87
N LEU A 147 0.63 -7.68 -6.85
CA LEU A 147 1.69 -7.32 -5.92
C LEU A 147 1.08 -6.74 -4.66
N ALA A 148 1.56 -7.19 -3.50
CA ALA A 148 1.19 -6.57 -2.24
C ALA A 148 1.55 -5.07 -2.27
N PRO A 149 0.64 -4.17 -1.86
CA PRO A 149 0.94 -2.76 -1.79
C PRO A 149 1.97 -2.52 -0.68
N THR A 150 3.04 -1.78 -0.97
CA THR A 150 4.11 -1.47 -0.01
C THR A 150 4.37 0.02 0.11
N GLU A 151 3.84 0.80 -0.84
CA GLU A 151 4.02 2.23 -0.99
C GLU A 151 2.67 2.87 -1.30
N VAL A 152 2.60 4.19 -1.11
CA VAL A 152 1.48 5.02 -1.57
C VAL A 152 2.00 6.13 -2.47
N ALA A 153 1.19 6.59 -3.42
CA ALA A 153 1.48 7.74 -4.27
C ALA A 153 0.18 8.28 -4.88
N ASP A 154 0.09 9.58 -5.14
CA ASP A 154 -0.97 10.17 -5.95
C ASP A 154 -0.64 9.90 -7.44
N ILE A 155 -1.32 8.94 -8.06
CA ILE A 155 -1.00 8.42 -9.40
C ILE A 155 -1.67 9.23 -10.51
N ASP A 156 -2.80 9.86 -10.21
CA ASP A 156 -3.60 10.66 -11.15
C ASP A 156 -3.69 12.15 -10.82
N GLU A 157 -2.96 12.59 -9.81
CA GLU A 157 -2.84 13.99 -9.38
C GLU A 157 -4.19 14.54 -8.90
N ASP A 158 -5.03 13.69 -8.31
CA ASP A 158 -6.33 14.06 -7.77
C ASP A 158 -6.28 14.56 -6.31
N GLY A 159 -5.09 14.51 -5.68
CA GLY A 159 -4.85 14.91 -4.29
C GLY A 159 -5.14 13.81 -3.27
N HIS A 160 -5.56 12.63 -3.72
CA HIS A 160 -5.73 11.42 -2.92
C HIS A 160 -4.60 10.43 -3.22
N LEU A 161 -4.38 9.49 -2.30
CA LEU A 161 -3.28 8.55 -2.44
C LEU A 161 -3.79 7.20 -2.95
N ASP A 162 -3.07 6.67 -3.93
CA ASP A 162 -3.25 5.34 -4.46
C ASP A 162 -2.23 4.36 -3.87
N LEU A 163 -2.45 3.07 -4.12
CA LEU A 163 -1.57 2.01 -3.64
C LEU A 163 -0.57 1.60 -4.71
N VAL A 164 0.68 1.39 -4.29
CA VAL A 164 1.77 0.95 -5.16
C VAL A 164 2.41 -0.31 -4.59
N GLY A 165 2.47 -1.36 -5.41
CA GLY A 165 3.18 -2.60 -5.14
C GLY A 165 4.45 -2.68 -5.98
N ARG A 166 5.54 -3.19 -5.39
CA ARG A 166 6.84 -3.29 -6.03
C ARG A 166 7.37 -4.72 -5.97
N VAL A 167 7.94 -5.20 -7.07
CA VAL A 167 8.73 -6.43 -7.05
C VAL A 167 10.08 -6.17 -6.37
N ALA A 168 10.40 -6.95 -5.34
CA ALA A 168 11.73 -6.94 -4.74
C ALA A 168 12.78 -7.41 -5.76
N VAL A 169 13.79 -6.59 -5.99
CA VAL A 169 14.95 -6.91 -6.84
C VAL A 169 16.19 -6.90 -5.95
N PRO A 170 17.09 -7.90 -6.05
CA PRO A 170 18.33 -7.93 -5.27
C PRO A 170 19.14 -6.65 -5.44
N GLU A 171 19.76 -6.17 -4.37
CA GLU A 171 20.56 -4.95 -4.41
C GLU A 171 21.78 -5.11 -5.33
N ASP A 172 22.33 -6.30 -5.48
CA ASP A 172 23.47 -6.58 -6.35
C ASP A 172 23.10 -6.83 -7.83
N ASP A 173 21.81 -6.76 -8.18
CA ASP A 173 21.37 -6.87 -9.57
C ASP A 173 21.97 -5.71 -10.40
N PRO A 174 22.62 -5.98 -11.54
CA PRO A 174 23.25 -4.92 -12.34
C PRO A 174 22.23 -4.11 -13.15
N ILE A 175 21.03 -4.64 -13.40
CA ILE A 175 19.99 -3.98 -14.20
C ILE A 175 19.03 -3.19 -13.30
N ARG A 176 18.66 -3.72 -12.12
CA ARG A 176 17.76 -3.08 -11.12
C ARG A 176 16.46 -2.48 -11.71
N PRO A 177 15.60 -3.27 -12.41
CA PRO A 177 14.32 -2.76 -12.89
C PRO A 177 13.34 -2.45 -11.77
N ALA A 178 12.58 -1.37 -11.93
CA ALA A 178 11.45 -1.01 -11.07
C ALA A 178 10.14 -1.55 -11.64
N PHE A 179 9.80 -2.80 -11.30
CA PHE A 179 8.49 -3.37 -11.64
C PHE A 179 7.43 -2.93 -10.63
N LEU A 180 6.57 -2.02 -11.07
CA LEU A 180 5.52 -1.40 -10.25
C LEU A 180 4.14 -1.86 -10.69
N GLU A 181 3.25 -2.13 -9.76
CA GLU A 181 1.80 -2.21 -9.98
C GLU A 181 1.15 -1.10 -9.18
N VAL A 182 0.21 -0.37 -9.79
CA VAL A 182 -0.57 0.66 -9.10
C VAL A 182 -2.02 0.25 -9.05
N ALA A 183 -2.73 0.64 -7.99
CA ALA A 183 -4.17 0.48 -7.87
C ALA A 183 -4.79 1.76 -7.37
N THR A 184 -5.75 2.29 -8.13
CA THR A 184 -6.45 3.52 -7.75
C THR A 184 -7.80 3.24 -7.13
N PHE A 185 -8.29 4.17 -6.33
CA PHE A 185 -9.55 3.98 -5.62
C PHE A 185 -10.77 4.23 -6.53
N GLU A 186 -11.59 3.20 -6.74
CA GLU A 186 -12.76 3.28 -7.60
C GLU A 186 -13.90 2.43 -7.05
N ALA A 187 -15.06 3.06 -6.82
CA ALA A 187 -16.27 2.42 -6.34
C ALA A 187 -16.05 1.61 -5.03
N GLY A 188 -15.37 2.23 -4.06
CA GLY A 188 -15.23 1.70 -2.70
C GLY A 188 -14.09 0.71 -2.47
N ARG A 189 -13.15 0.58 -3.41
CA ARG A 189 -12.01 -0.34 -3.35
C ARG A 189 -10.85 0.10 -4.26
N TYR A 190 -9.65 -0.38 -3.98
CA TYR A 190 -8.48 -0.13 -4.83
C TYR A 190 -8.39 -1.16 -5.95
N ARG A 191 -8.24 -0.72 -7.20
CA ARG A 191 -8.20 -1.60 -8.37
C ARG A 191 -6.99 -1.36 -9.26
N ALA A 192 -6.21 -2.42 -9.50
CA ALA A 192 -5.13 -2.37 -10.49
C ALA A 192 -5.61 -2.34 -11.95
N ARG A 193 -6.92 -2.50 -12.17
CA ARG A 193 -7.57 -2.47 -13.50
C ARG A 193 -8.60 -1.34 -13.65
N SER A 194 -8.53 -0.32 -12.79
CA SER A 194 -9.26 0.92 -13.04
C SER A 194 -8.77 1.57 -14.36
N GLU A 195 -9.60 2.42 -14.96
CA GLU A 195 -9.21 3.15 -16.17
C GLU A 195 -7.95 3.99 -15.93
N VAL A 196 -7.86 4.60 -14.76
CA VAL A 196 -6.73 5.42 -14.32
C VAL A 196 -5.44 4.60 -14.21
N ALA A 197 -5.47 3.46 -13.51
CA ALA A 197 -4.30 2.61 -13.37
C ALA A 197 -3.80 2.10 -14.74
N ILE A 198 -4.71 1.66 -15.61
CA ILE A 198 -4.39 1.23 -16.97
C ILE A 198 -3.76 2.38 -17.77
N ALA A 199 -4.33 3.59 -17.69
CA ALA A 199 -3.81 4.76 -18.38
C ALA A 199 -2.42 5.15 -17.88
N TRP A 200 -2.17 5.10 -16.56
CA TRP A 200 -0.85 5.36 -15.98
C TRP A 200 0.20 4.36 -16.50
N HIS A 201 -0.15 3.07 -16.52
CA HIS A 201 0.72 2.03 -17.09
C HIS A 201 0.96 2.26 -18.59
N ALA A 202 -0.06 2.67 -19.36
CA ALA A 202 0.10 2.98 -20.78
C ALA A 202 1.08 4.14 -21.00
N ARG A 203 0.95 5.25 -20.23
CA ARG A 203 1.88 6.39 -20.28
C ARG A 203 3.31 5.97 -19.97
N ARG A 204 3.52 5.13 -18.94
CA ARG A 204 4.84 4.60 -18.59
C ARG A 204 5.43 3.70 -19.70
N ALA A 205 4.59 2.91 -20.37
CA ALA A 205 5.01 2.08 -21.50
C ALA A 205 5.39 2.91 -22.74
N ASP A 206 4.75 4.06 -22.96
CA ASP A 206 5.00 4.93 -24.11
C ASP A 206 6.02 6.03 -23.85
N ALA A 207 6.44 6.21 -22.58
CA ALA A 207 7.42 7.22 -22.20
C ALA A 207 8.68 7.09 -23.07
N ALA A 208 8.93 8.14 -23.86
CA ALA A 208 10.16 8.25 -24.61
C ALA A 208 11.34 8.30 -23.63
N PRO A 209 12.51 7.75 -23.99
CA PRO A 209 13.71 7.98 -23.21
C PRO A 209 13.89 9.50 -23.06
N ARG A 210 14.08 9.97 -21.82
CA ARG A 210 14.48 11.36 -21.59
C ARG A 210 15.72 11.60 -22.45
N LYS A 211 15.68 12.66 -23.28
CA LYS A 211 16.85 13.11 -24.03
C LYS A 211 17.86 13.65 -23.02
N GLU A 212 18.62 12.76 -22.40
CA GLU A 212 19.87 13.13 -21.74
C GLU A 212 20.77 13.70 -22.84
N LYS A 213 21.21 14.95 -22.66
CA LYS A 213 22.08 15.62 -23.63
C LYS A 213 23.36 14.80 -23.76
N ASP A 214 23.58 14.25 -24.96
CA ASP A 214 24.84 13.79 -25.52
C ASP A 214 25.68 12.72 -24.78
N GLU A 215 25.12 12.04 -23.77
CA GLU A 215 25.79 10.90 -23.12
C GLU A 215 25.24 9.54 -23.61
N PRO A 216 26.10 8.56 -23.94
CA PRO A 216 25.66 7.20 -24.22
C PRO A 216 24.88 6.63 -23.02
N VAL A 217 23.64 6.22 -23.26
CA VAL A 217 22.88 5.49 -22.24
C VAL A 217 23.59 4.16 -21.96
N GLU A 218 24.08 3.99 -20.74
CA GLU A 218 24.70 2.76 -20.27
C GLU A 218 23.82 1.55 -20.58
N ASP A 219 24.42 0.44 -21.04
CA ASP A 219 23.68 -0.76 -21.45
C ASP A 219 22.71 -1.28 -20.37
N ALA A 220 23.09 -1.15 -19.09
CA ALA A 220 22.24 -1.50 -17.94
C ALA A 220 20.98 -0.61 -17.86
N THR A 221 21.12 0.69 -18.08
CA THR A 221 19.99 1.62 -18.11
C THR A 221 19.07 1.34 -19.30
N ARG A 222 19.61 1.00 -20.48
CA ARG A 222 18.81 0.59 -21.64
C ARG A 222 18.03 -0.70 -21.34
N ALA A 223 18.70 -1.71 -20.81
CA ALA A 223 18.09 -2.98 -20.43
C ALA A 223 16.97 -2.78 -19.38
N ARG A 224 17.22 -1.94 -18.37
CA ARG A 224 16.24 -1.55 -17.35
C ARG A 224 14.99 -0.96 -17.98
N ARG A 225 15.15 0.06 -18.83
CA ARG A 225 14.05 0.75 -19.51
C ARG A 225 13.23 -0.21 -20.37
N ALA A 226 13.87 -1.13 -21.10
CA ALA A 226 13.18 -2.13 -21.91
C ALA A 226 12.31 -3.08 -21.06
N LEU A 227 12.86 -3.58 -19.94
CA LEU A 227 12.12 -4.43 -18.99
C LEU A 227 10.93 -3.71 -18.38
N GLU A 228 11.13 -2.49 -17.86
CA GLU A 228 10.07 -1.67 -17.27
C GLU A 228 8.98 -1.35 -18.28
N LYS A 229 9.34 -0.94 -19.50
CA LYS A 229 8.39 -0.68 -20.59
C LYS A 229 7.54 -1.92 -20.91
N ALA A 230 8.15 -3.10 -20.99
CA ALA A 230 7.41 -4.34 -21.23
C ALA A 230 6.46 -4.68 -20.07
N TRP A 231 6.91 -4.50 -18.82
CA TRP A 231 6.08 -4.69 -17.64
C TRP A 231 4.85 -3.76 -17.65
N HIS A 232 5.05 -2.45 -17.86
CA HIS A 232 3.96 -1.48 -17.93
C HIS A 232 3.04 -1.72 -19.14
N ALA A 233 3.57 -2.13 -20.29
CA ALA A 233 2.78 -2.51 -21.46
C ALA A 233 1.79 -3.65 -21.15
N LEU A 234 2.26 -4.70 -20.46
CA LEU A 234 1.42 -5.83 -20.07
C LEU A 234 0.36 -5.43 -19.03
N ARG A 235 0.72 -4.59 -18.05
CA ARG A 235 -0.24 -4.02 -17.08
C ARG A 235 -1.30 -3.14 -17.73
N ALA A 236 -0.93 -2.41 -18.78
CA ALA A 236 -1.84 -1.63 -19.61
C ALA A 236 -2.72 -2.50 -20.54
N GLY A 237 -2.64 -3.83 -20.45
CA GLY A 237 -3.46 -4.74 -21.24
C GLY A 237 -3.01 -4.93 -22.70
N ARG A 238 -1.78 -4.54 -23.06
CA ARG A 238 -1.23 -4.76 -24.41
C ARG A 238 -1.04 -6.24 -24.71
N ALA A 239 -0.97 -6.56 -25.99
CA ALA A 239 -0.80 -7.93 -26.46
C ALA A 239 0.47 -8.57 -25.90
N ARG A 240 0.31 -9.66 -25.15
CA ARG A 240 1.38 -10.36 -24.45
C ARG A 240 2.50 -10.79 -25.39
N GLU A 241 2.16 -11.53 -26.45
CA GLU A 241 3.16 -12.10 -27.35
C GLU A 241 3.96 -11.01 -28.07
N ALA A 242 3.30 -9.98 -28.60
CA ALA A 242 3.98 -8.86 -29.24
C ALA A 242 4.93 -8.13 -28.27
N THR A 243 4.51 -7.95 -27.00
CA THR A 243 5.34 -7.29 -25.98
C THR A 243 6.57 -8.13 -25.62
N LEU A 244 6.40 -9.44 -25.42
CA LEU A 244 7.49 -10.35 -25.08
C LEU A 244 8.43 -10.60 -26.26
N GLU A 245 7.93 -10.58 -27.49
CA GLU A 245 8.75 -10.67 -28.70
C GLU A 245 9.61 -9.41 -28.88
N ALA A 246 9.03 -8.22 -28.69
CA ALA A 246 9.78 -6.97 -28.72
C ALA A 246 10.89 -6.96 -27.67
N LEU A 247 10.60 -7.40 -26.44
CA LEU A 247 11.58 -7.49 -25.36
C LEU A 247 12.73 -8.47 -25.67
N GLN A 248 12.45 -9.59 -26.34
CA GLN A 248 13.47 -10.57 -26.73
C GLN A 248 14.43 -10.07 -27.82
N LYS A 249 13.97 -9.12 -28.64
CA LYS A 249 14.78 -8.50 -29.71
C LYS A 249 15.70 -7.38 -29.18
N GLU A 250 15.60 -7.03 -27.90
CA GLU A 250 16.43 -5.99 -27.30
C GLU A 250 17.94 -6.39 -27.34
N PRO A 251 18.83 -5.51 -27.84
CA PRO A 251 20.26 -5.77 -27.84
C PRO A 251 20.83 -5.65 -26.41
N ILE A 252 21.17 -6.79 -25.81
CA ILE A 252 21.75 -6.88 -24.47
C ILE A 252 23.17 -7.44 -24.55
N PRO A 253 24.17 -6.76 -23.96
CA PRO A 253 25.54 -7.26 -23.91
C PRO A 253 25.63 -8.57 -23.12
N THR A 254 26.64 -9.39 -23.42
CA THR A 254 26.83 -10.70 -22.80
C THR A 254 26.87 -10.64 -21.27
N SER A 255 27.48 -9.58 -20.70
CA SER A 255 27.58 -9.37 -19.25
C SER A 255 26.22 -9.17 -18.55
N LEU A 256 25.20 -8.70 -19.26
CA LEU A 256 23.86 -8.45 -18.72
C LEU A 256 22.82 -9.50 -19.16
N ARG A 257 23.19 -10.46 -20.01
CA ARG A 257 22.24 -11.41 -20.60
C ARG A 257 21.55 -12.26 -19.54
N ALA A 258 22.32 -12.87 -18.62
CA ALA A 258 21.77 -13.72 -17.57
C ALA A 258 20.78 -12.99 -16.64
N PRO A 259 21.10 -11.81 -16.04
CA PRO A 259 20.13 -11.08 -15.23
C PRO A 259 18.93 -10.59 -16.06
N PHE A 260 19.14 -10.18 -17.32
CA PHE A 260 18.04 -9.77 -18.19
C PHE A 260 17.05 -10.91 -18.44
N ASP A 261 17.55 -12.11 -18.81
CA ASP A 261 16.71 -13.27 -19.07
C ASP A 261 15.95 -13.73 -17.81
N ALA A 262 16.56 -13.60 -16.62
CA ALA A 262 15.87 -13.85 -15.35
C ALA A 262 14.69 -12.88 -15.13
N HIS A 263 14.85 -11.59 -15.46
CA HIS A 263 13.75 -10.62 -15.41
C HIS A 263 12.68 -10.89 -16.47
N VAL A 264 13.05 -11.29 -17.69
CA VAL A 264 12.09 -11.72 -18.72
C VAL A 264 11.27 -12.91 -18.22
N ALA A 265 11.90 -13.90 -17.57
CA ALA A 265 11.21 -15.03 -16.97
C ALA A 265 10.23 -14.60 -15.87
N ARG A 266 10.64 -13.63 -15.02
CA ARG A 266 9.77 -13.04 -14.00
C ARG A 266 8.56 -12.33 -14.60
N ILE A 267 8.75 -11.53 -15.65
CA ILE A 267 7.65 -10.90 -16.40
C ILE A 267 6.70 -11.97 -16.94
N ARG A 268 7.23 -13.04 -17.57
CA ARG A 268 6.39 -14.13 -18.09
C ARG A 268 5.54 -14.81 -17.01
N ALA A 269 6.09 -14.99 -15.81
CA ALA A 269 5.38 -15.59 -14.68
C ALA A 269 4.28 -14.67 -14.12
N ALA A 270 4.53 -13.36 -14.07
CA ALA A 270 3.55 -12.37 -13.61
C ALA A 270 2.37 -12.20 -14.59
N PHE A 271 2.57 -12.48 -15.88
CA PHE A 271 1.55 -12.36 -16.92
C PHE A 271 1.37 -13.70 -17.65
N PRO A 272 0.69 -14.69 -17.05
CA PRO A 272 0.45 -15.96 -17.72
C PRO A 272 -0.46 -15.78 -18.95
N PRO A 273 -0.35 -16.67 -19.97
CA PRO A 273 -1.23 -16.63 -21.12
C PRO A 273 -2.70 -16.83 -20.69
N LYS A 274 -3.63 -16.16 -21.39
CA LYS A 274 -5.06 -16.39 -21.15
C LYS A 274 -5.39 -17.86 -21.47
N PRO A 275 -6.18 -18.57 -20.64
CA PRO A 275 -6.62 -19.91 -20.96
C PRO A 275 -7.40 -19.88 -22.29
N LYS A 276 -7.12 -20.85 -23.17
CA LYS A 276 -7.94 -21.06 -24.37
C LYS A 276 -9.33 -21.46 -23.90
N ARG A 277 -10.33 -20.61 -24.16
CA ARG A 277 -11.73 -20.93 -23.93
C ARG A 277 -12.24 -21.86 -25.03
#